data_AF-A0A973EI04-F1
#
_entry.id   AF-A0A973EI04-F1
#
_cell.length_a   1.000
_cell.length_b   1.000
_cell.length_c   1.000
_cell.angle_alpha   90.00
_cell.angle_beta   90.00
_cell.angle_gamma   90.00
#
_symmetry.space_group_name_H-M   'P 1'
#
loop_
_entity.id
_entity.type
_entity.pdbx_description
1 polymer ?
#
loop_
_entity_poly.entity_id
_entity_poly.type
_entity_poly.pdbx_seq_one_letter_code
_entity_poly.pdbx_strand_id
1 'polypeptide(L)'
;MRKVLLWISVLIASSLFAQQGFDLKKYVAFKFYTNGINDEKTADYVARTLEKSQLSTFSAFNYKENIGYSIVTDAYYAHEIEKYINNMMNVRVESYEIVELTEDLFLDIYLIKGNALSSKSKQLPPFISMGPYTQLSNDLYALAKSIWIKKYPDVYNSFFHSSPLTPEQIEEQNRKLNRKN
;
A
#
# COMPACT_ATOMS: atom_id res chain seq x y z
N MET A 1 -25.44 -34.49 24.58
CA MET A 1 -25.62 -33.40 23.58
C MET A 1 -25.23 -32.02 24.13
N ARG A 2 -25.67 -31.61 25.33
CA ARG A 2 -25.32 -30.31 25.95
C ARG A 2 -23.81 -30.01 26.08
N LYS A 3 -22.99 -31.04 26.34
CA LYS A 3 -21.52 -30.90 26.46
C LYS A 3 -20.82 -30.68 25.12
N VAL A 4 -21.37 -31.16 24.00
CA VAL A 4 -20.77 -31.04 22.66
C VAL A 4 -20.95 -29.63 22.08
N LEU A 5 -22.07 -28.98 22.38
CA LEU A 5 -22.34 -27.59 22.01
C LEU A 5 -21.39 -26.58 22.67
N LEU A 6 -20.92 -26.86 23.89
CA LEU A 6 -19.95 -26.03 24.61
C LEU A 6 -18.55 -26.07 23.97
N TRP A 7 -18.15 -27.20 23.38
CA TRP A 7 -16.85 -27.30 22.70
C TRP A 7 -16.84 -26.60 21.32
N ILE A 8 -17.97 -26.63 20.60
CA ILE A 8 -18.10 -25.93 19.31
C ILE A 8 -18.10 -24.40 19.50
N SER A 9 -18.69 -23.90 20.59
CA SER A 9 -18.68 -22.46 20.90
C SER A 9 -17.30 -21.94 21.33
N VAL A 10 -16.48 -22.76 22.01
CA VAL A 10 -15.09 -22.42 22.35
C VAL A 10 -14.17 -22.41 21.13
N LEU A 11 -14.44 -23.27 20.13
CA LEU A 11 -13.69 -23.29 18.85
C LEU A 11 -14.05 -22.12 17.93
N ILE A 12 -15.30 -21.66 17.93
CA ILE A 12 -15.70 -20.47 17.16
C ILE A 12 -15.12 -19.19 17.80
N ALA A 13 -15.10 -19.10 19.13
CA ALA A 13 -14.53 -17.96 19.84
C ALA A 13 -13.00 -17.80 19.65
N SER A 14 -12.28 -18.91 19.42
CA SER A 14 -10.84 -18.88 19.12
C SER A 14 -10.54 -18.65 17.63
N SER A 15 -11.51 -18.73 16.72
CA SER A 15 -11.32 -18.32 15.31
C SER A 15 -11.38 -16.81 15.08
N LEU A 16 -11.68 -16.02 16.13
CA LEU A 16 -11.61 -14.55 16.15
C LEU A 16 -10.23 -14.03 16.54
N PHE A 17 -9.19 -14.88 16.57
CA PHE A 17 -7.82 -14.38 16.56
C PHE A 17 -7.62 -13.56 15.29
N ALA A 18 -7.62 -12.25 15.47
CA ALA A 18 -7.44 -11.22 14.48
C ALA A 18 -6.45 -11.66 13.40
N GLN A 19 -6.87 -11.55 12.14
CA GLN A 19 -5.92 -11.49 11.03
C GLN A 19 -4.86 -10.45 11.41
N GLN A 20 -3.65 -10.93 11.75
CA GLN A 20 -2.55 -10.04 12.09
C GLN A 20 -2.23 -9.24 10.82
N GLY A 21 -2.47 -7.94 10.86
CA GLY A 21 -2.12 -7.05 9.76
C GLY A 21 -0.62 -7.09 9.45
N PHE A 22 -0.24 -6.46 8.35
CA PHE A 22 1.15 -6.41 7.90
C PHE A 22 2.06 -5.77 8.98
N ASP A 23 3.00 -6.54 9.52
CA ASP A 23 3.92 -6.09 10.57
C ASP A 23 5.30 -5.80 9.96
N LEU A 24 5.64 -4.51 9.84
CA LEU A 24 6.90 -4.05 9.24
C LEU A 24 8.14 -4.68 9.89
N LYS A 25 8.08 -5.04 11.18
CA LYS A 25 9.23 -5.60 11.91
C LYS A 25 9.63 -6.99 11.43
N LYS A 26 8.76 -7.67 10.69
CA LYS A 26 9.00 -9.01 10.14
C LYS A 26 9.64 -8.98 8.75
N TYR A 27 9.90 -7.80 8.20
CA TYR A 27 10.39 -7.63 6.84
C TYR A 27 11.64 -6.76 6.81
N VAL A 28 12.39 -6.93 5.73
CA VAL A 28 13.55 -6.11 5.36
C VAL A 28 13.21 -5.41 4.05
N ALA A 29 13.68 -4.18 3.87
CA ALA A 29 13.56 -3.47 2.61
C ALA A 29 14.93 -3.34 1.95
N PHE A 30 14.93 -3.53 0.64
CA PHE A 30 16.08 -3.27 -0.22
C PHE A 30 15.76 -2.14 -1.16
N LYS A 31 16.74 -1.26 -1.33
CA LYS A 31 16.73 -0.24 -2.36
C LYS A 31 17.67 -0.66 -3.48
N PHE A 32 17.14 -0.76 -4.69
CA PHE A 32 17.86 -1.14 -5.89
C PHE A 32 18.11 0.09 -6.75
N TYR A 33 19.34 0.28 -7.18
CA TYR A 33 19.69 1.23 -8.23
C TYR A 33 19.65 0.47 -9.55
N THR A 34 18.81 0.93 -10.47
CA THR A 34 18.49 0.19 -11.69
C THR A 34 18.79 0.99 -12.93
N ASN A 35 18.85 0.31 -14.06
CA ASN A 35 19.00 0.91 -15.37
C ASN A 35 18.03 0.22 -16.32
N GLY A 36 17.49 0.96 -17.29
CA GLY A 36 16.58 0.44 -18.30
C GLY A 36 15.09 0.39 -17.91
N ILE A 37 14.74 0.79 -16.68
CA ILE A 37 13.33 1.03 -16.30
C ILE A 37 12.96 2.45 -16.73
N ASN A 38 12.61 2.62 -18.01
CA ASN A 38 12.45 3.95 -18.62
C ASN A 38 11.02 4.50 -18.60
N ASP A 39 10.03 3.71 -18.19
CA ASP A 39 8.62 4.08 -18.19
C ASP A 39 7.84 3.35 -17.10
N GLU A 40 6.63 3.85 -16.82
CA GLU A 40 5.73 3.31 -15.81
C GLU A 40 5.32 1.86 -16.08
N LYS A 41 5.19 1.44 -17.34
CA LYS A 41 4.78 0.07 -17.67
C LYS A 41 5.89 -0.92 -17.34
N THR A 42 7.13 -0.59 -17.70
CA THR A 42 8.31 -1.37 -17.36
C THR A 42 8.47 -1.44 -15.83
N ALA A 43 8.30 -0.33 -15.12
CA ALA A 43 8.38 -0.29 -13.67
C ALA A 43 7.35 -1.20 -12.99
N ASP A 44 6.08 -1.13 -13.40
CA ASP A 44 5.03 -1.99 -12.85
C ASP A 44 5.22 -3.46 -13.26
N TYR A 45 5.67 -3.73 -14.48
CA TYR A 45 5.99 -5.07 -14.97
C TYR A 45 7.07 -5.74 -14.12
N VAL A 46 8.18 -5.06 -13.87
CA VAL A 46 9.28 -5.58 -13.03
C VAL A 46 8.75 -5.89 -11.62
N ALA A 47 8.08 -4.91 -10.98
CA ALA A 47 7.50 -5.09 -9.65
C ALA A 47 6.57 -6.31 -9.57
N ARG A 48 5.57 -6.40 -10.46
CA ARG A 48 4.60 -7.50 -10.49
C ARG A 48 5.26 -8.84 -10.74
N THR A 49 6.32 -8.89 -11.55
CA THR A 49 6.99 -10.15 -11.88
C THR A 49 7.78 -10.67 -10.69
N LEU A 50 8.42 -9.79 -9.89
CA LEU A 50 9.06 -10.16 -8.63
C LEU A 50 8.05 -10.70 -7.61
N GLU A 51 6.91 -10.03 -7.48
CA GLU A 51 5.81 -10.43 -6.59
C GLU A 51 5.21 -11.78 -7.01
N LYS A 52 4.92 -11.95 -8.31
CA LYS A 52 4.39 -13.20 -8.87
C LYS A 52 5.36 -14.37 -8.72
N SER A 53 6.67 -14.09 -8.79
CA SER A 53 7.72 -15.09 -8.60
C SER A 53 8.07 -15.36 -7.13
N GLN A 54 7.36 -14.71 -6.20
CA GLN A 54 7.58 -14.84 -4.76
C GLN A 54 9.00 -14.47 -4.31
N LEU A 55 9.69 -13.64 -5.11
CA LEU A 55 10.98 -13.06 -4.74
C LEU A 55 10.81 -11.82 -3.87
N SER A 56 9.63 -11.20 -3.92
CA SER A 56 9.25 -10.01 -3.17
C SER A 56 7.86 -10.17 -2.59
N THR A 57 7.66 -9.69 -1.36
CA THR A 57 6.31 -9.54 -0.80
C THR A 57 5.60 -8.32 -1.41
N PHE A 58 6.33 -7.21 -1.60
CA PHE A 58 5.81 -6.01 -2.22
C PHE A 58 6.95 -5.20 -2.85
N SER A 59 6.80 -4.79 -4.10
CA SER A 59 7.85 -4.06 -4.84
C SER A 59 7.29 -2.85 -5.57
N ALA A 60 8.12 -1.82 -5.70
CA ALA A 60 7.78 -0.61 -6.44
C ALA A 60 9.03 -0.04 -7.11
N PHE A 61 8.93 0.42 -8.36
CA PHE A 61 10.03 1.05 -9.09
C PHE A 61 9.63 2.44 -9.56
N ASN A 62 10.51 3.41 -9.32
CA ASN A 62 10.38 4.79 -9.80
C ASN A 62 11.28 4.98 -11.02
N TYR A 63 10.68 4.90 -12.21
CA TYR A 63 11.37 5.07 -13.49
C TYR A 63 12.00 6.46 -13.68
N LYS A 64 11.54 7.49 -12.95
CA LYS A 64 12.12 8.84 -13.04
C LYS A 64 13.45 8.96 -12.31
N GLU A 65 13.62 8.19 -11.25
CA GLU A 65 14.82 8.21 -10.40
C GLU A 65 15.70 6.98 -10.62
N ASN A 66 15.24 6.01 -11.43
CA ASN A 66 15.91 4.74 -11.65
C ASN A 66 16.15 3.94 -10.35
N ILE A 67 15.24 4.09 -9.38
CA ILE A 67 15.30 3.43 -8.08
C ILE A 67 14.14 2.45 -7.94
N GLY A 68 14.44 1.26 -7.44
CA GLY A 68 13.48 0.26 -7.02
C GLY A 68 13.50 0.04 -5.52
N TYR A 69 12.39 -0.39 -4.97
CA TYR A 69 12.29 -0.88 -3.60
C TYR A 69 11.61 -2.24 -3.60
N SER A 70 12.13 -3.14 -2.76
CA SER A 70 11.54 -4.45 -2.54
C SER A 70 11.47 -4.77 -1.06
N ILE A 71 10.29 -5.20 -0.60
CA ILE A 71 10.04 -5.65 0.77
C ILE A 71 10.04 -7.18 0.76
N VAL A 72 10.92 -7.77 1.56
CA VAL A 72 11.20 -9.21 1.61
C VAL A 72 11.22 -9.71 3.04
N THR A 73 11.04 -11.01 3.24
CA THR A 73 11.09 -11.64 4.57
C THR A 73 12.51 -11.93 5.05
N ASP A 74 13.48 -11.99 4.14
CA ASP A 74 14.87 -12.33 4.45
C ASP A 74 15.84 -11.57 3.52
N ALA A 75 17.03 -11.27 4.04
CA ALA A 75 18.06 -10.56 3.31
C ALA A 75 18.60 -11.34 2.09
N TYR A 76 18.51 -12.67 2.07
CA TYR A 76 19.03 -13.46 0.93
C TYR A 76 18.32 -13.13 -0.39
N TYR A 77 17.07 -12.66 -0.33
CA TYR A 77 16.27 -12.37 -1.52
C TYR A 77 16.86 -11.25 -2.37
N ALA A 78 17.70 -10.36 -1.82
CA ALA A 78 18.28 -9.27 -2.61
C ALA A 78 19.12 -9.76 -3.79
N HIS A 79 19.96 -10.76 -3.56
CA HIS A 79 20.78 -11.39 -4.61
C HIS A 79 19.92 -12.11 -5.64
N GLU A 80 18.86 -12.79 -5.20
CA GLU A 80 17.95 -13.49 -6.11
C GLU A 80 17.11 -12.51 -6.94
N ILE A 81 16.67 -11.40 -6.36
CA ILE A 81 16.01 -10.30 -7.08
C ILE A 81 16.97 -9.70 -8.11
N GLU A 82 18.22 -9.39 -7.73
CA GLU A 82 19.23 -8.86 -8.66
C GLU A 82 19.41 -9.79 -9.87
N LYS A 83 19.68 -11.08 -9.63
CA LYS A 83 19.82 -12.06 -10.71
C LYS A 83 18.59 -12.11 -11.60
N TYR A 84 17.41 -12.11 -10.98
CA TYR A 84 16.15 -12.23 -11.70
C TYR A 84 15.89 -11.00 -12.58
N ILE A 85 16.13 -9.79 -12.07
CA ILE A 85 16.02 -8.54 -12.85
C ILE A 85 17.07 -8.51 -13.97
N ASN A 86 18.32 -8.89 -13.69
CA ASN A 86 19.39 -8.87 -14.69
C ASN A 86 19.18 -9.86 -15.84
N ASN A 87 18.29 -10.85 -15.66
CA ASN A 87 17.86 -11.77 -16.72
C ASN A 87 16.66 -11.23 -17.53
N MET A 88 16.06 -10.11 -17.14
CA MET A 88 15.02 -9.44 -17.92
C MET A 88 15.63 -8.67 -19.07
N MET A 89 14.91 -8.59 -20.20
CA MET A 89 15.38 -7.86 -21.37
C MET A 89 15.47 -6.36 -21.05
N ASN A 90 16.65 -5.77 -21.26
CA ASN A 90 16.92 -4.34 -21.13
C ASN A 90 16.71 -3.73 -19.73
N VAL A 91 16.72 -4.52 -18.66
CA VAL A 91 16.71 -4.01 -17.28
C VAL A 91 17.92 -4.57 -16.55
N ARG A 92 18.57 -3.73 -15.74
CA ARG A 92 19.73 -4.13 -14.95
C ARG A 92 19.69 -3.50 -13.57
N VAL A 93 20.11 -4.24 -12.55
CA VAL A 93 20.49 -3.72 -11.24
C VAL A 93 21.97 -3.35 -11.28
N GLU A 94 22.27 -2.10 -10.94
CA GLU A 94 23.64 -1.59 -10.86
C GLU A 94 24.23 -1.80 -9.46
N SER A 95 23.41 -1.65 -8.42
CA SER A 95 23.74 -1.93 -7.02
C SER A 95 22.47 -2.01 -6.18
N TYR A 96 22.60 -2.47 -4.94
CA TYR A 96 21.53 -2.40 -3.95
C TYR A 96 22.08 -2.20 -2.54
N GLU A 97 21.23 -1.65 -1.66
CA GLU A 97 21.53 -1.48 -0.25
C GLU A 97 20.33 -1.92 0.61
N ILE A 98 20.62 -2.42 1.82
CA ILE A 98 19.61 -2.64 2.84
C ILE A 98 19.18 -1.28 3.39
N VAL A 99 17.88 -1.05 3.47
CA VAL A 99 17.31 0.14 4.09
C VAL A 99 16.34 -0.25 5.19
N GLU A 100 16.27 0.56 6.24
CA GLU A 100 15.32 0.34 7.33
C GLU A 100 13.89 0.56 6.83
N LEU A 101 13.03 -0.45 7.01
CA LEU A 101 11.62 -0.38 6.63
C LEU A 101 10.81 0.39 7.69
N THR A 102 10.91 1.71 7.64
CA THR A 102 10.12 2.62 8.47
C THR A 102 8.69 2.78 7.93
N GLU A 103 7.76 3.30 8.75
CA GLU A 103 6.40 3.66 8.30
C GLU A 103 6.44 4.62 7.10
N ASP A 104 7.36 5.59 7.12
CA ASP A 104 7.49 6.59 6.07
C ASP A 104 8.00 5.99 4.76
N LEU A 105 9.03 5.15 4.84
CA LEU A 105 9.54 4.44 3.66
C LEU A 105 8.48 3.51 3.10
N PHE A 106 7.78 2.75 3.94
CA PHE A 106 6.68 1.89 3.50
C PHE A 106 5.61 2.69 2.74
N LEU A 107 5.18 3.84 3.28
CA LEU A 107 4.19 4.69 2.63
C LEU A 107 4.70 5.21 1.28
N ASP A 108 5.98 5.58 1.16
CA ASP A 108 6.58 5.99 -0.11
C ASP A 108 6.58 4.85 -1.13
N ILE A 109 7.03 3.65 -0.75
CA ILE A 109 7.00 2.46 -1.63
C ILE A 109 5.56 2.20 -2.12
N TYR A 110 4.59 2.25 -1.20
CA TYR A 110 3.17 2.05 -1.51
C TYR A 110 2.65 3.09 -2.52
N LEU A 111 2.98 4.36 -2.33
CA LEU A 111 2.55 5.44 -3.22
C LEU A 111 3.29 5.45 -4.55
N ILE A 112 4.54 4.99 -4.62
CA ILE A 112 5.24 4.75 -5.88
C ILE A 112 4.47 3.69 -6.68
N LYS A 113 4.14 2.54 -6.06
CA LYS A 113 3.39 1.46 -6.71
C LYS A 113 2.01 1.90 -7.19
N GLY A 114 1.35 2.79 -6.44
CA GLY A 114 0.06 3.37 -6.79
C GLY A 114 0.11 4.59 -7.72
N ASN A 115 1.28 4.99 -8.22
CA ASN A 115 1.50 6.22 -9.00
C ASN A 115 0.87 7.48 -8.35
N ALA A 116 0.97 7.57 -7.02
CA ALA A 116 0.35 8.60 -6.18
C ALA A 116 1.35 9.35 -5.31
N LEU A 117 2.65 9.18 -5.55
CA LEU A 117 3.68 9.85 -4.74
C LEU A 117 3.59 11.38 -4.81
N SER A 118 3.24 11.93 -5.97
CA SER A 118 3.07 13.39 -6.17
C SER A 118 1.87 13.98 -5.42
N SER A 119 0.90 13.15 -5.02
CA SER A 119 -0.28 13.52 -4.24
C SER A 119 -0.22 13.03 -2.79
N LYS A 120 0.96 12.60 -2.31
CA LYS A 120 1.19 11.99 -0.98
C LYS A 120 0.52 12.73 0.18
N SER A 121 0.46 14.06 0.18
CA SER A 121 -0.15 14.84 1.28
C SER A 121 -1.54 15.39 0.98
N LYS A 122 -2.14 15.03 -0.16
CA LYS A 122 -3.37 15.64 -0.67
C LYS A 122 -4.54 14.68 -0.69
N GLN A 123 -4.27 13.40 -0.89
CA GLN A 123 -5.28 12.36 -1.10
C GLN A 123 -4.90 11.11 -0.33
N LEU A 124 -5.91 10.33 0.06
CA LEU A 124 -5.70 9.00 0.62
C LEU A 124 -4.92 8.12 -0.37
N PRO A 125 -4.06 7.20 0.12
CA PRO A 125 -3.42 6.21 -0.72
C PRO A 125 -4.47 5.44 -1.55
N PRO A 126 -4.19 5.10 -2.81
CA PRO A 126 -5.09 4.28 -3.61
C PRO A 126 -5.08 2.82 -3.14
N PHE A 127 -6.17 2.09 -3.34
CA PHE A 127 -6.15 0.64 -3.13
C PHE A 127 -5.38 -0.05 -4.28
N ILE A 128 -4.44 -0.93 -3.94
CA ILE A 128 -3.62 -1.68 -4.89
C ILE A 128 -3.99 -3.15 -4.84
N SER A 129 -4.45 -3.71 -5.96
CA SER A 129 -4.77 -5.13 -6.08
C SER A 129 -3.54 -5.94 -6.48
N MET A 130 -3.13 -6.87 -5.60
CA MET A 130 -2.04 -7.83 -5.81
C MET A 130 -2.53 -9.12 -6.47
N GLY A 131 -3.54 -9.03 -7.36
CA GLY A 131 -4.11 -10.17 -8.07
C GLY A 131 -4.78 -11.16 -7.10
N PRO A 132 -4.35 -12.45 -7.03
CA PRO A 132 -4.99 -13.44 -6.16
C PRO A 132 -4.73 -13.20 -4.67
N TYR A 133 -3.78 -12.33 -4.31
CA TYR A 133 -3.40 -12.05 -2.93
C TYR A 133 -4.29 -10.96 -2.30
N THR A 134 -5.60 -11.22 -2.25
CA THR A 134 -6.60 -10.25 -1.76
C THR A 134 -6.36 -9.85 -0.31
N GLN A 135 -6.02 -10.81 0.56
CA GLN A 135 -5.74 -10.51 1.97
C GLN A 135 -4.53 -9.58 2.12
N LEU A 136 -3.42 -9.89 1.42
CA LEU A 136 -2.24 -9.04 1.42
C LEU A 136 -2.56 -7.63 0.89
N SER A 137 -3.39 -7.53 -0.16
CA SER A 137 -3.84 -6.24 -0.70
C SER A 137 -4.56 -5.40 0.36
N ASN A 138 -5.47 -6.04 1.12
CA ASN A 138 -6.19 -5.39 2.21
C ASN A 138 -5.26 -4.99 3.36
N ASP A 139 -4.33 -5.86 3.75
CA ASP A 139 -3.41 -5.61 4.86
C ASP A 139 -2.45 -4.45 4.54
N LEU A 140 -1.89 -4.43 3.32
CA LEU A 140 -1.02 -3.35 2.85
C LEU A 140 -1.78 -2.02 2.76
N TYR A 141 -3.01 -2.04 2.22
CA TYR A 141 -3.84 -0.84 2.15
C TYR A 141 -4.21 -0.29 3.53
N ALA A 142 -4.62 -1.16 4.45
CA ALA A 142 -4.98 -0.79 5.82
C ALA A 142 -3.78 -0.14 6.53
N LEU A 143 -2.58 -0.69 6.36
CA LEU A 143 -1.34 -0.12 6.90
C LEU A 143 -1.00 1.22 6.24
N ALA A 144 -1.03 1.31 4.91
CA ALA A 144 -0.72 2.56 4.20
C ALA A 144 -1.68 3.69 4.62
N LYS A 145 -2.98 3.36 4.71
CA LYS A 145 -4.01 4.30 5.15
C LYS A 145 -3.80 4.74 6.59
N SER A 146 -3.49 3.83 7.52
CA SER A 146 -3.30 4.19 8.93
C SER A 146 -2.09 5.11 9.13
N ILE A 147 -0.96 4.80 8.47
CA ILE A 147 0.24 5.65 8.46
C ILE A 147 -0.08 7.02 7.86
N TRP A 148 -0.81 7.05 6.74
CA TRP A 148 -1.18 8.29 6.08
C TRP A 148 -2.06 9.19 6.97
N ILE A 149 -3.08 8.63 7.63
CA ILE A 149 -3.97 9.37 8.53
C ILE A 149 -3.18 9.95 9.72
N LYS A 150 -2.26 9.16 10.28
CA LYS A 150 -1.37 9.61 11.36
C LYS A 150 -0.49 10.78 10.91
N LYS A 151 -0.04 10.79 9.66
CA LYS A 151 0.85 11.82 9.09
C LYS A 151 0.12 13.07 8.60
N TYR A 152 -1.11 12.94 8.13
CA TYR A 152 -1.91 14.03 7.56
C TYR A 152 -3.32 14.12 8.19
N PRO A 153 -3.44 14.28 9.51
CA PRO A 153 -4.73 14.25 10.21
C PRO A 153 -5.68 15.36 9.75
N ASP A 154 -5.16 16.57 9.49
CA ASP A 154 -6.00 17.70 9.08
C ASP A 154 -6.61 17.49 7.68
N VAL A 155 -5.81 16.94 6.76
CA VAL A 155 -6.28 16.60 5.41
C VAL A 155 -7.35 15.51 5.50
N TYR A 156 -7.13 14.50 6.33
CA TYR A 156 -8.13 13.45 6.56
C TYR A 156 -9.44 14.02 7.12
N ASN A 157 -9.36 14.87 8.14
CA ASN A 157 -10.53 15.48 8.79
C ASN A 157 -11.31 16.37 7.82
N SER A 158 -10.63 17.03 6.88
CA SER A 158 -11.27 17.85 5.85
C SER A 158 -12.24 17.07 4.95
N PHE A 159 -12.08 15.74 4.81
CA PHE A 159 -13.01 14.91 4.05
C PHE A 159 -14.37 14.72 4.73
N PHE A 160 -14.47 15.00 6.03
CA PHE A 160 -15.69 14.83 6.82
C PHE A 160 -16.32 16.17 7.24
N HIS A 161 -15.54 17.25 7.19
CA HIS A 161 -16.08 18.59 7.37
C HIS A 161 -16.56 19.13 6.03
N SER A 162 -17.87 19.02 5.79
CA SER A 162 -18.53 19.83 4.76
C SER A 162 -18.21 21.30 5.01
N SER A 163 -17.71 22.02 3.99
CA SER A 163 -17.60 23.47 4.06
C SER A 163 -18.92 24.05 4.58
N PRO A 164 -18.90 24.99 5.54
CA PRO A 164 -20.13 25.65 5.95
C PRO A 164 -20.83 26.21 4.71
N LEU A 165 -22.13 25.95 4.59
CA LEU A 165 -22.93 26.47 3.48
C LEU A 165 -22.71 27.98 3.38
N THR A 166 -22.47 28.49 2.17
CA THR A 166 -22.45 29.93 1.97
C THR A 166 -23.82 30.53 2.30
N PRO A 167 -23.91 31.82 2.68
CA PRO A 167 -25.20 32.48 2.91
C PRO A 167 -26.19 32.29 1.75
N GLU A 168 -25.70 32.27 0.51
CA GLU A 168 -26.48 32.02 -0.71
C GLU A 168 -27.02 30.59 -0.78
N GLN A 169 -26.22 29.59 -0.39
CA GLN A 169 -26.66 28.19 -0.34
C GLN A 169 -27.69 27.97 0.77
N ILE A 170 -27.56 28.66 1.90
CA ILE A 170 -28.56 28.65 2.98
C ILE A 170 -29.87 29.26 2.47
N GLU A 171 -29.82 30.39 1.75
CA GLU A 171 -31.02 31.03 1.20
C GLU A 171 -31.71 30.15 0.15
N GLU A 172 -30.95 29.50 -0.73
CA GLU A 172 -31.51 28.58 -1.74
C GLU A 172 -32.13 27.33 -1.11
N GLN A 173 -31.51 26.77 -0.07
CA GLN A 173 -32.04 25.62 0.66
C GLN A 173 -33.35 25.98 1.39
N ASN A 174 -33.41 27.16 2.00
CA ASN A 174 -34.63 27.68 2.64
C ASN A 174 -35.75 27.94 1.61
N ARG A 175 -35.43 28.46 0.42
CA ARG A 175 -36.42 28.61 -0.68
C ARG A 175 -36.96 27.26 -1.16
N LYS A 176 -36.12 26.22 -1.23
CA LYS A 176 -36.54 24.86 -1.64
C LYS A 176 -37.42 24.19 -0.59
N LEU A 177 -37.16 24.40 0.71
CA LEU A 177 -38.03 23.91 1.79
C LEU A 177 -39.40 24.59 1.78
N ASN A 178 -39.45 25.92 1.64
CA ASN A 178 -40.70 26.68 1.64
C ASN A 178 -41.59 26.47 0.40
N ARG A 179 -41.08 25.84 -0.66
CA ARG A 179 -41.86 25.47 -1.86
C ARG A 179 -42.52 24.09 -1.76
N LYS A 180 -42.19 23.30 -0.74
CA LYS A 180 -42.74 21.94 -0.53
C LYS A 180 -43.85 21.89 0.55
N ASN A 181 -44.10 22.99 1.25
CA ASN A 181 -45.23 23.19 2.15
C ASN A 181 -46.31 24.04 1.46
#